data_AF-A0A1M3SZ38-F1
#
_entry.id   AF-A0A1M3SZ38-F1
#
_cell.length_a   1.000
_cell.length_b   1.000
_cell.length_c   1.000
_cell.angle_alpha   90.00
_cell.angle_beta   90.00
_cell.angle_gamma   90.00
#
_symmetry.space_group_name_H-M   'P 1'
#
loop_
_entity.id
_entity.type
_entity.pdbx_description
1 polymer ?
#
loop_
_entity_poly.entity_id
_entity_poly.type
_entity_poly.pdbx_seq_one_letter_code
_entity_poly.pdbx_strand_id
1 'polypeptide(L)'
;MLKSSTQPLPTSLPFPAQHRILRVLQQRLERSAFESIQKWHPQLGQANGWNCAENVELHMAFRALDRKRRTHSTSGLLKIPKKGINRLRVDIEGIRHAAVHRQLQDHRRLLQQLHSAREFATIWLRDPQSAGEIEQCQVRINRLFSRWMARTHHLQGNLAVRMGRNRIPEDRRYQFLLREATRRLLEKTNHDCVEQVDYILQLSFPSLYTKT
;
A
#
# COMPACT_ATOMS: atom_id res chain seq x y z
N MET A 1 1.00 -7.01 -40.26
CA MET A 1 1.40 -7.99 -39.22
C MET A 1 0.75 -7.62 -37.90
N LEU A 2 -0.20 -8.43 -37.39
CA LEU A 2 -0.81 -8.19 -36.07
C LEU A 2 0.18 -8.62 -34.98
N LYS A 3 0.70 -7.65 -34.22
CA LYS A 3 1.46 -7.92 -33.00
C LYS A 3 0.57 -8.72 -32.04
N SER A 4 0.99 -9.93 -31.71
CA SER A 4 0.45 -10.70 -30.58
C SER A 4 0.66 -9.89 -29.31
N SER A 5 -0.36 -9.16 -28.89
CA SER A 5 -0.39 -8.47 -27.60
C SER A 5 -0.49 -9.52 -26.50
N THR A 6 0.62 -10.18 -26.17
CA THR A 6 0.79 -10.86 -24.91
C THR A 6 0.73 -9.77 -23.84
N GLN A 7 -0.43 -9.61 -23.19
CA GLN A 7 -0.54 -8.65 -22.10
C GLN A 7 0.50 -9.02 -21.04
N PRO A 8 1.34 -8.08 -20.59
CA PRO A 8 2.32 -8.36 -19.55
C PRO A 8 1.60 -8.85 -18.29
N LEU A 9 2.21 -9.83 -17.61
CA LEU A 9 1.68 -10.35 -16.35
C LEU A 9 1.44 -9.19 -15.37
N PRO A 10 0.37 -9.23 -14.57
CA PRO A 10 0.15 -8.22 -13.58
C PRO A 10 1.23 -8.31 -12.49
N THR A 11 2.03 -7.26 -12.35
CA THR A 11 3.06 -7.11 -11.31
C THR A 11 2.53 -6.42 -10.05
N SER A 12 1.28 -5.99 -10.08
CA SER A 12 0.67 -5.12 -9.06
C SER A 12 -0.82 -5.41 -8.92
N LEU A 13 -1.38 -5.23 -7.72
CA LEU A 13 -2.83 -5.27 -7.48
C LEU A 13 -3.58 -4.30 -8.42
N PRO A 14 -4.92 -4.42 -8.56
CA PRO A 14 -5.70 -3.39 -9.24
C PRO A 14 -5.47 -2.01 -8.62
N PHE A 15 -5.37 -0.97 -9.45
CA PHE A 15 -5.09 0.39 -8.99
C PHE A 15 -6.01 0.87 -7.85
N PRO A 16 -7.35 0.68 -7.91
CA PRO A 16 -8.23 1.08 -6.80
C PRO A 16 -7.88 0.40 -5.47
N ALA A 17 -7.50 -0.88 -5.51
CA ALA A 17 -7.06 -1.62 -4.33
C ALA A 17 -5.78 -1.01 -3.73
N GLN A 18 -4.79 -0.70 -4.56
CA GLN A 18 -3.54 -0.08 -4.09
C GLN A 18 -3.79 1.28 -3.42
N HIS A 19 -4.58 2.13 -4.07
CA HIS A 19 -4.85 3.48 -3.57
C HIS A 19 -5.57 3.44 -2.22
N ARG A 20 -6.53 2.51 -2.03
CA ARG A 20 -7.22 2.32 -0.76
C ARG A 20 -6.26 1.89 0.36
N ILE A 21 -5.35 0.94 0.07
CA ILE A 21 -4.32 0.51 1.04
C ILE A 21 -3.45 1.69 1.44
N LEU A 22 -2.94 2.46 0.48
CA LEU A 22 -2.07 3.60 0.73
C LEU A 22 -2.77 4.70 1.54
N ARG A 23 -4.05 4.98 1.24
CA ARG A 23 -4.84 5.98 1.96
C ARG A 23 -5.07 5.58 3.42
N VAL A 24 -5.47 4.33 3.68
CA VAL A 24 -5.69 3.83 5.04
C VAL A 24 -4.38 3.76 5.82
N LEU A 25 -3.29 3.34 5.17
CA LEU A 25 -1.96 3.31 5.77
C LEU A 25 -1.49 4.72 6.15
N GLN A 26 -1.66 5.71 5.25
CA GLN A 26 -1.34 7.10 5.54
C GLN A 26 -2.15 7.59 6.76
N GLN A 27 -3.48 7.43 6.74
CA GLN A 27 -4.35 7.88 7.82
C GLN A 27 -3.96 7.24 9.16
N ARG A 28 -3.65 5.94 9.18
CA ARG A 28 -3.25 5.26 10.42
C ARG A 28 -1.96 5.81 11.00
N LEU A 29 -0.98 6.07 10.14
CA LEU A 29 0.32 6.63 10.54
C LEU A 29 0.21 8.08 10.99
N GLU A 30 -0.60 8.90 10.33
CA GLU A 30 -0.83 10.31 10.71
C GLU A 30 -1.49 10.40 12.10
N ARG A 31 -2.50 9.56 12.36
CA ARG A 31 -3.10 9.43 13.69
C ARG A 31 -2.12 8.96 14.75
N SER A 32 -1.35 7.90 14.46
CA SER A 32 -0.31 7.40 15.38
C SER A 32 0.73 8.50 15.66
N ALA A 33 1.15 9.22 14.63
CA ALA A 33 2.14 10.29 14.76
C ALA A 33 1.62 11.42 15.64
N PHE A 34 0.37 11.84 15.44
CA PHE A 34 -0.28 12.82 16.30
C PHE A 34 -0.29 12.37 17.76
N GLU A 35 -0.84 11.18 18.05
CA GLU A 35 -0.95 10.65 19.42
C GLU A 35 0.43 10.55 20.10
N SER A 36 1.44 10.06 19.38
CA SER A 36 2.81 9.96 19.87
C SER A 36 3.47 11.32 20.10
N ILE A 37 3.26 12.28 19.19
CA ILE A 37 3.80 13.64 19.34
C ILE A 37 3.16 14.33 20.54
N GLN A 38 1.84 14.23 20.73
CA GLN A 38 1.17 14.81 21.90
C GLN A 38 1.69 14.20 23.20
N LYS A 39 1.91 12.88 23.23
CA LYS A 39 2.38 12.17 24.42
C LYS A 39 3.82 12.47 24.78
N TRP A 40 4.73 12.47 23.81
CA TRP A 40 6.17 12.49 24.07
C TRP A 40 6.85 13.82 23.74
N HIS A 41 6.25 14.60 22.83
CA HIS A 41 6.81 15.85 22.30
C HIS A 41 5.74 16.95 22.13
N PRO A 42 4.95 17.29 23.16
CA PRO A 42 3.82 18.22 23.02
C PRO A 42 4.24 19.61 22.51
N GLN A 43 5.43 20.08 22.89
CA GLN A 43 6.03 21.32 22.37
C GLN A 43 6.22 21.29 20.85
N LEU A 44 6.52 20.12 20.27
CA LEU A 44 6.64 19.94 18.83
C LEU A 44 5.27 20.05 18.16
N GLY A 45 4.24 19.47 18.77
CA GLY A 45 2.85 19.60 18.30
C GLY A 45 2.39 21.06 18.28
N GLN A 46 2.62 21.78 19.38
CA GLN A 46 2.28 23.21 19.50
C GLN A 46 3.01 24.07 18.47
N ALA A 47 4.33 23.91 18.33
CA ALA A 47 5.14 24.70 17.41
C ALA A 47 4.77 24.49 15.93
N ASN A 48 4.20 23.34 15.57
CA ASN A 48 3.74 23.04 14.21
C ASN A 48 2.23 23.21 14.02
N GLY A 49 1.49 23.69 15.03
CA GLY A 49 0.04 23.87 14.96
C GLY A 49 -0.75 22.55 14.85
N TRP A 50 -0.17 21.42 15.26
CA TRP A 50 -0.83 20.12 15.22
C TRP A 50 -1.77 19.96 16.41
N ASN A 51 -2.98 20.50 16.25
CA ASN A 51 -4.08 20.42 17.22
C ASN A 51 -5.00 19.21 17.00
N CYS A 52 -4.97 18.58 15.82
CA CYS A 52 -5.68 17.34 15.51
C CYS A 52 -4.82 16.45 14.59
N ALA A 53 -5.23 15.18 14.43
CA ALA A 53 -4.51 14.21 13.62
C ALA A 53 -4.51 14.56 12.12
N GLU A 54 -5.57 15.17 11.63
CA GLU A 54 -5.74 15.58 10.23
C GLU A 54 -4.75 16.68 9.82
N ASN A 55 -4.29 17.48 10.78
CA ASN A 55 -3.26 18.49 10.56
C ASN A 55 -1.84 17.91 10.61
N VAL A 56 -1.69 16.65 11.05
CA VAL A 56 -0.40 15.95 11.05
C VAL A 56 -0.16 15.34 9.69
N GLU A 57 0.58 16.08 8.90
CA GLU A 57 1.09 15.64 7.62
C GLU A 57 2.24 14.62 7.79
N LEU A 58 2.07 13.39 7.28
CA LEU A 58 3.00 12.28 7.56
C LEU A 58 4.48 12.61 7.32
N HIS A 59 4.80 13.25 6.19
CA HIS A 59 6.17 13.64 5.87
C HIS A 59 6.71 14.76 6.77
N MET A 60 5.85 15.67 7.22
CA MET A 60 6.23 16.72 8.18
C MET A 60 6.49 16.12 9.56
N ALA A 61 5.65 15.19 10.01
CA ALA A 61 5.85 14.46 11.26
C ALA A 61 7.21 13.74 11.27
N PHE A 62 7.54 13.01 10.19
CA PHE A 62 8.83 12.36 10.05
C PHE A 62 9.99 13.36 10.15
N ARG A 63 9.93 14.46 9.38
CA ARG A 63 10.98 15.50 9.38
C ARG A 63 11.16 16.14 10.75
N ALA A 64 10.07 16.41 11.46
CA ALA A 64 10.09 17.03 12.78
C ALA A 64 10.72 16.09 13.83
N LEU A 65 10.33 14.80 13.82
CA LEU A 65 10.91 13.79 14.70
C LEU A 65 12.39 13.53 14.40
N ASP A 66 12.79 13.51 13.12
CA ASP A 66 14.21 13.35 12.73
C ASP A 66 15.06 14.53 13.20
N ARG A 67 14.57 15.77 13.05
CA ARG A 67 15.25 16.96 13.60
C ARG A 67 15.41 16.85 15.11
N LYS A 68 14.34 16.52 15.83
CA LYS A 68 14.35 16.41 17.30
C LYS A 68 15.31 15.31 17.79
N ARG A 69 15.36 14.19 17.07
CA ARG A 69 16.30 13.09 17.35
C ARG A 69 17.76 13.52 17.18
N ARG A 70 18.07 14.32 16.15
CA ARG A 70 19.44 14.82 15.91
C ARG A 70 19.87 15.82 16.99
N THR A 71 18.97 16.67 17.47
CA THR A 71 19.28 17.64 18.53
C THR A 71 19.46 17.00 19.91
N HIS A 72 18.82 15.86 20.16
CA HIS A 72 18.82 15.16 21.46
C HIS A 72 19.68 13.88 21.49
N SER A 73 20.43 13.60 20.43
CA SER A 73 21.35 12.46 20.37
C SER A 73 22.64 12.76 21.15
N THR A 74 22.52 12.91 22.48
CA THR A 74 23.66 12.95 23.41
C THR A 74 23.73 11.76 24.36
N SER A 75 22.74 10.86 24.44
CA SER A 75 22.93 9.60 25.18
C SER A 75 21.88 8.54 24.83
N GLY A 76 22.32 7.32 24.51
CA GLY A 76 21.55 6.08 24.72
C GLY A 76 20.50 5.63 23.69
N LEU A 77 19.97 6.45 22.78
CA LEU A 77 19.00 5.95 21.79
C LEU A 77 19.68 5.12 20.69
N LEU A 78 19.13 3.94 20.39
CA LEU A 78 19.50 3.03 19.29
C LEU A 78 20.04 3.80 18.07
N LYS A 79 21.32 3.62 17.75
CA LYS A 79 21.98 4.25 16.58
C LYS A 79 21.41 3.65 15.29
N ILE A 80 20.25 4.12 14.83
CA ILE A 80 19.73 3.77 13.50
C ILE A 80 20.72 4.33 12.46
N PRO A 81 21.32 3.48 11.59
CA PRO A 81 22.26 3.93 10.57
C PRO A 81 21.65 5.01 9.67
N LYS A 82 22.43 6.01 9.26
CA LYS A 82 21.98 7.11 8.37
C LYS A 82 21.30 6.58 7.10
N LYS A 83 21.80 5.47 6.54
CA LYS A 83 21.22 4.79 5.37
C LYS A 83 19.80 4.27 5.64
N GLY A 84 19.54 3.73 6.83
CA GLY A 84 18.22 3.29 7.26
C GLY A 84 17.23 4.45 7.36
N ILE A 85 17.65 5.58 7.94
CA ILE A 85 16.83 6.80 8.05
C ILE A 85 16.46 7.34 6.66
N ASN A 86 17.40 7.39 5.72
CA ASN A 86 17.14 7.88 4.37
C ASN A 86 16.13 6.99 3.62
N ARG A 87 16.27 5.66 3.72
CA ARG A 87 15.29 4.71 3.16
C ARG A 87 13.90 4.92 3.77
N LEU A 88 13.85 5.00 5.10
CA LEU A 88 12.59 5.22 5.81
C LEU A 88 11.93 6.54 5.39
N ARG A 89 12.70 7.63 5.32
CA ARG A 89 12.21 8.93 4.83
C ARG A 89 11.60 8.82 3.44
N VAL A 90 12.32 8.20 2.49
CA VAL A 90 11.86 8.03 1.11
C VAL A 90 10.58 7.21 1.05
N ASP A 91 10.46 6.16 1.86
CA ASP A 91 9.27 5.32 1.88
C ASP A 91 8.06 6.01 2.52
N ILE A 92 8.27 6.72 3.64
CA ILE A 92 7.22 7.46 4.35
C ILE A 92 6.72 8.64 3.50
N GLU A 93 7.62 9.42 2.89
CA GLU A 93 7.27 10.45 1.92
C GLU A 93 6.55 9.85 0.70
N GLY A 94 7.03 8.69 0.23
CA GLY A 94 6.45 7.96 -0.89
C GLY A 94 5.03 7.44 -0.61
N ILE A 95 4.71 7.01 0.62
CA ILE A 95 3.36 6.56 1.00
C ILE A 95 2.37 7.70 0.79
N ARG A 96 2.66 8.87 1.35
CA ARG A 96 1.80 10.05 1.18
C ARG A 96 1.72 10.47 -0.28
N HIS A 97 2.87 10.58 -0.95
CA HIS A 97 2.89 11.02 -2.34
C HIS A 97 2.04 10.09 -3.23
N ALA A 98 2.16 8.78 -3.04
CA ALA A 98 1.38 7.79 -3.79
C ALA A 98 -0.12 7.81 -3.43
N ALA A 99 -0.47 8.03 -2.15
CA ALA A 99 -1.85 8.18 -1.72
C ALA A 99 -2.48 9.45 -2.32
N VAL A 100 -1.86 10.61 -2.12
CA VAL A 100 -2.40 11.92 -2.55
C VAL A 100 -2.43 12.05 -4.07
N HIS A 101 -1.34 11.71 -4.74
CA HIS A 101 -1.22 11.86 -6.20
C HIS A 101 -1.59 10.60 -6.98
N ARG A 102 -2.19 9.60 -6.32
CA ARG A 102 -2.77 8.42 -6.99
C ARG A 102 -1.75 7.68 -7.86
N GLN A 103 -0.53 7.49 -7.35
CA GLN A 103 0.53 6.83 -8.11
C GLN A 103 0.45 5.31 -8.00
N LEU A 104 0.51 4.65 -9.15
CA LEU A 104 0.59 3.20 -9.24
C LEU A 104 1.88 2.69 -8.57
N GLN A 105 1.75 1.68 -7.73
CA GLN A 105 2.85 0.97 -7.09
C GLN A 105 2.91 -0.46 -7.61
N ASP A 106 4.11 -1.00 -7.83
CA ASP A 106 4.26 -2.44 -7.93
C ASP A 106 4.11 -3.11 -6.55
N HIS A 107 3.86 -4.43 -6.54
CA HIS A 107 3.65 -5.16 -5.28
C HIS A 107 4.86 -5.12 -4.35
N ARG A 108 6.07 -5.15 -4.89
CA ARG A 108 7.31 -5.11 -4.09
C ARG A 108 7.44 -3.77 -3.38
N ARG A 109 7.16 -2.68 -4.08
CA ARG A 109 7.18 -1.32 -3.55
C ARG A 109 6.12 -1.12 -2.49
N LEU A 110 4.90 -1.63 -2.70
CA LEU A 110 3.83 -1.58 -1.71
C LEU A 110 4.19 -2.33 -0.41
N LEU A 111 4.74 -3.54 -0.52
CA LEU A 111 5.20 -4.30 0.65
C LEU A 111 6.36 -3.61 1.36
N GLN A 112 7.28 -3.01 0.61
CA GLN A 112 8.37 -2.23 1.15
C GLN A 112 7.86 -1.02 1.94
N GLN A 113 6.86 -0.31 1.43
CA GLN A 113 6.21 0.79 2.11
C GLN A 113 5.50 0.34 3.40
N LEU A 114 4.77 -0.78 3.37
CA LEU A 114 4.14 -1.37 4.57
C LEU A 114 5.16 -1.75 5.64
N HIS A 115 6.30 -2.33 5.23
CA HIS A 115 7.38 -2.67 6.14
C HIS A 115 8.00 -1.42 6.79
N SER A 116 8.31 -0.40 5.98
CA SER A 116 8.81 0.89 6.46
C SER A 116 7.81 1.62 7.36
N ALA A 117 6.51 1.55 7.05
CA ALA A 117 5.45 2.07 7.90
C ALA A 117 5.43 1.40 9.28
N ARG A 118 5.55 0.07 9.33
CA ARG A 118 5.66 -0.68 10.59
C ARG A 118 6.91 -0.27 11.37
N GLU A 119 8.07 -0.16 10.71
CA GLU A 119 9.32 0.28 11.34
C GLU A 119 9.17 1.67 11.95
N PHE A 120 8.54 2.60 11.22
CA PHE A 120 8.25 3.94 11.71
C PHE A 120 7.32 3.91 12.93
N ALA A 121 6.21 3.17 12.87
CA ALA A 121 5.28 3.04 14.00
C ALA A 121 5.96 2.47 15.26
N THR A 122 6.73 1.40 15.13
CA THR A 122 7.41 0.75 16.28
C THR A 122 8.52 1.63 16.85
N ILE A 123 9.44 2.10 16.00
CA ILE A 123 10.72 2.66 16.47
C ILE A 123 10.59 4.17 16.73
N TRP A 124 9.87 4.89 15.87
CA TRP A 124 9.81 6.35 15.94
C TRP A 124 8.60 6.83 16.73
N LEU A 125 7.45 6.21 16.49
CA LEU A 125 6.20 6.60 17.16
C LEU A 125 6.03 5.87 18.51
N ARG A 126 6.75 4.77 18.74
CA ARG A 126 6.58 3.92 19.93
C ARG A 126 5.13 3.45 20.10
N ASP A 127 4.46 3.17 18.99
CA ASP A 127 3.08 2.70 18.91
C ASP A 127 3.06 1.23 18.43
N PRO A 128 3.18 0.25 19.36
CA PRO A 128 3.18 -1.15 19.02
C PRO A 128 1.81 -1.64 18.49
N GLN A 129 0.72 -0.95 18.86
CA GLN A 129 -0.61 -1.29 18.34
C GLN A 129 -0.69 -0.97 16.84
N SER A 130 -0.29 0.24 16.43
CA SER A 130 -0.24 0.60 15.00
C SER A 130 0.67 -0.33 14.23
N ALA A 131 1.85 -0.65 14.78
CA ALA A 131 2.78 -1.56 14.13
C ALA A 131 2.18 -2.96 13.91
N GLY A 132 1.46 -3.50 14.90
CA GLY A 132 0.77 -4.78 14.80
C GLY A 132 -0.35 -4.78 13.75
N GLU A 133 -1.16 -3.72 13.71
CA GLU A 133 -2.20 -3.52 12.69
C GLU A 133 -1.61 -3.48 11.27
N ILE A 134 -0.51 -2.74 11.07
CA ILE A 134 0.20 -2.66 9.78
C ILE A 134 0.80 -4.02 9.39
N GLU A 135 1.38 -4.76 10.33
CA GLU A 135 1.90 -6.10 10.07
C GLU A 135 0.81 -7.07 9.62
N GLN A 136 -0.34 -7.08 10.29
CA GLN A 136 -1.47 -7.91 9.89
C GLN A 136 -1.98 -7.53 8.50
N CYS A 137 -2.07 -6.23 8.20
CA CYS A 137 -2.42 -5.74 6.87
C CYS A 137 -1.41 -6.27 5.83
N GLN A 138 -0.11 -6.17 6.10
CA GLN A 138 0.94 -6.62 5.19
C GLN A 138 0.82 -8.11 4.86
N VAL A 139 0.63 -8.97 5.87
CA VAL A 139 0.46 -10.41 5.68
C VAL A 139 -0.78 -10.72 4.85
N ARG A 140 -1.91 -10.09 5.17
CA ARG A 140 -3.19 -10.31 4.46
C ARG A 140 -3.13 -9.84 3.00
N ILE A 141 -2.56 -8.66 2.75
CA ILE A 141 -2.37 -8.12 1.40
C ILE A 141 -1.43 -9.00 0.57
N ASN A 142 -0.34 -9.51 1.15
CA ASN A 142 0.56 -10.41 0.43
C ASN A 142 -0.14 -11.71 0.01
N ARG A 143 -0.96 -12.29 0.91
CA ARG A 143 -1.77 -13.49 0.59
C ARG A 143 -2.80 -13.19 -0.50
N LEU A 144 -3.49 -12.06 -0.43
CA LEU A 144 -4.46 -11.63 -1.44
C LEU A 144 -3.79 -11.48 -2.80
N PHE A 145 -2.63 -10.81 -2.85
CA PHE A 145 -1.89 -10.60 -4.09
C PHE A 145 -1.50 -11.93 -4.75
N SER A 146 -0.94 -12.88 -3.99
CA SER A 146 -0.59 -14.20 -4.53
C SER A 146 -1.81 -14.92 -5.13
N ARG A 147 -2.95 -14.89 -4.44
CA ARG A 147 -4.21 -15.50 -4.93
C ARG A 147 -4.72 -14.81 -6.20
N TRP A 148 -4.75 -13.47 -6.20
CA TRP A 148 -5.21 -12.67 -7.32
C TRP A 148 -4.30 -12.83 -8.55
N MET A 149 -2.98 -12.83 -8.34
CA MET A 149 -2.00 -13.06 -9.40
C MET A 149 -2.18 -14.44 -10.03
N ALA A 150 -2.29 -15.49 -9.21
CA ALA A 150 -2.47 -16.85 -9.71
C ALA A 150 -3.77 -16.98 -10.54
N ARG A 151 -4.87 -16.39 -10.06
CA ARG A 151 -6.16 -16.37 -10.78
C ARG A 151 -6.05 -15.62 -12.11
N THR A 152 -5.39 -14.46 -12.11
CA THR A 152 -5.21 -13.65 -13.33
C THR A 152 -4.32 -14.35 -14.34
N HIS A 153 -3.21 -14.94 -13.89
CA HIS A 153 -2.31 -15.73 -14.73
C HIS A 153 -3.03 -16.93 -15.35
N HIS A 154 -3.86 -17.64 -14.58
CA HIS A 154 -4.65 -18.74 -15.09
C HIS A 154 -5.64 -18.30 -16.18
N LEU A 155 -6.35 -17.18 -15.98
CA LEU A 155 -7.27 -16.63 -16.98
C LEU A 155 -6.54 -16.24 -18.28
N GLN A 156 -5.40 -15.58 -18.18
CA GLN A 156 -4.58 -15.19 -19.33
C GLN A 156 -3.99 -16.41 -20.05
N GLY A 157 -3.52 -17.42 -19.30
CA GLY A 157 -3.01 -18.68 -19.85
C GLY A 157 -4.10 -19.46 -20.61
N ASN A 158 -5.30 -19.56 -20.05
CA ASN A 158 -6.44 -20.20 -20.72
C ASN A 158 -6.81 -19.48 -22.03
N LEU A 159 -6.77 -18.15 -22.04
CA LEU A 159 -6.99 -17.36 -23.26
C LEU A 159 -5.90 -17.65 -24.31
N ALA A 160 -4.63 -17.66 -23.91
CA ALA A 160 -3.52 -17.94 -24.81
C ALA A 160 -3.61 -19.33 -25.45
N VAL A 161 -3.95 -20.36 -24.66
CA VAL A 161 -4.15 -21.74 -25.16
C VAL A 161 -5.31 -21.79 -26.15
N ARG A 162 -6.45 -21.18 -25.82
CA ARG A 162 -7.63 -21.16 -26.71
C ARG A 162 -7.37 -20.38 -28.00
N MET A 163 -6.68 -19.24 -27.94
CA MET A 163 -6.27 -18.50 -29.15
C MET A 163 -5.23 -19.25 -29.99
N GLY A 164 -4.35 -20.05 -29.37
CA GLY A 164 -3.36 -20.87 -30.07
C GLY A 164 -3.98 -22.00 -30.89
N ARG A 165 -5.11 -22.56 -30.43
CA ARG A 165 -5.83 -23.67 -31.09
C ARG A 165 -6.71 -23.21 -32.27
N ASN A 166 -7.10 -21.94 -32.32
CA ASN A 166 -8.14 -21.41 -33.19
C ASN A 166 -7.61 -20.48 -34.32
N ARG A 167 -6.56 -20.91 -35.05
CA ARG A 167 -5.88 -20.09 -36.07
C ARG A 167 -6.62 -19.96 -37.42
N ILE A 168 -7.89 -20.38 -37.52
CA ILE A 168 -8.65 -20.39 -38.79
C ILE A 168 -9.27 -19.00 -39.07
N PRO A 169 -9.31 -18.50 -40.33
CA PRO A 169 -9.74 -17.12 -40.65
C PRO A 169 -11.21 -16.76 -40.35
N GLU A 170 -12.12 -17.74 -40.35
CA GLU A 170 -13.57 -17.56 -40.09
C GLU A 170 -13.90 -17.32 -38.61
N ASP A 171 -12.89 -17.40 -37.74
CA ASP A 171 -12.97 -17.42 -36.29
C ASP A 171 -12.95 -15.99 -35.66
N ARG A 172 -12.98 -14.92 -36.46
CA ARG A 172 -12.85 -13.54 -35.92
C ARG A 172 -13.93 -13.18 -34.90
N ARG A 173 -15.18 -13.61 -35.13
CA ARG A 173 -16.29 -13.37 -34.20
C ARG A 173 -16.12 -14.15 -32.90
N TYR A 174 -15.69 -15.40 -32.97
CA TYR A 174 -15.44 -16.21 -31.78
C TYR A 174 -14.20 -15.75 -31.02
N GLN A 175 -13.12 -15.36 -31.70
CA GLN A 175 -11.96 -14.71 -31.08
C GLN A 175 -12.33 -13.40 -30.37
N PHE A 176 -13.21 -12.58 -30.97
CA PHE A 176 -13.75 -11.39 -30.31
C PHE A 176 -14.54 -11.74 -29.05
N LEU A 177 -15.50 -12.67 -29.14
CA LEU A 177 -16.30 -13.12 -28.00
C LEU A 177 -15.44 -13.71 -26.88
N LEU A 178 -14.39 -14.45 -27.22
CA LEU A 178 -13.47 -15.03 -26.25
C LEU A 178 -12.66 -13.94 -25.53
N ARG A 179 -12.11 -12.96 -26.26
CA ARG A 179 -11.41 -11.82 -25.66
C ARG A 179 -12.32 -11.00 -24.76
N GLU A 180 -13.55 -10.77 -25.21
CA GLU A 180 -14.56 -10.04 -24.46
C GLU A 180 -14.99 -10.78 -23.18
N ALA A 181 -15.19 -12.10 -23.26
CA ALA A 181 -15.47 -12.93 -22.09
C ALA A 181 -14.31 -12.92 -21.09
N THR A 182 -13.06 -13.04 -21.56
CA THR A 182 -11.88 -12.94 -20.69
C THR A 182 -11.75 -11.55 -20.07
N ARG A 183 -12.01 -10.47 -20.82
CA ARG A 183 -12.02 -9.10 -20.30
C ARG A 183 -13.00 -8.97 -19.14
N ARG A 184 -14.24 -9.42 -19.31
CA ARG A 184 -15.28 -9.39 -18.26
C ARG A 184 -14.90 -10.20 -17.02
N LEU A 185 -14.31 -11.39 -17.21
CA LEU A 185 -13.82 -12.21 -16.10
C LEU A 185 -12.67 -11.55 -15.34
N LEU A 186 -11.77 -10.86 -16.04
CA LEU A 186 -10.70 -10.09 -15.43
C LEU A 186 -11.23 -8.89 -14.65
N GLU A 187 -12.20 -8.16 -15.22
CA GLU A 187 -12.89 -7.06 -14.55
C GLU A 187 -13.59 -7.51 -13.27
N LYS A 188 -14.33 -8.63 -13.32
CA LYS A 188 -14.91 -9.25 -12.14
C LYS A 188 -13.84 -9.65 -11.11
N THR A 189 -12.75 -10.26 -11.56
CA THR A 189 -11.64 -10.65 -10.67
C THR A 189 -10.98 -9.44 -9.99
N ASN A 190 -10.86 -8.32 -10.71
CA ASN A 190 -10.35 -7.07 -10.16
C ASN A 190 -11.34 -6.45 -9.17
N HIS A 191 -12.64 -6.50 -9.45
CA HIS A 191 -13.68 -6.05 -8.54
C HIS A 191 -13.66 -6.87 -7.23
N ASP A 192 -13.69 -8.20 -7.31
CA ASP A 192 -13.59 -9.11 -6.16
C ASP A 192 -12.33 -8.83 -5.32
N CYS A 193 -11.22 -8.46 -5.97
CA CYS A 193 -9.97 -8.13 -5.30
C CYS A 193 -10.08 -6.81 -4.53
N VAL A 194 -10.74 -5.82 -5.11
CA VAL A 194 -10.94 -4.50 -4.51
C VAL A 194 -11.85 -4.59 -3.28
N GLU A 195 -12.91 -5.39 -3.33
CA GLU A 195 -13.77 -5.65 -2.16
C GLU A 195 -13.01 -6.41 -1.05
N GLN A 196 -12.20 -7.41 -1.41
CA GLN A 196 -11.37 -8.11 -0.41
C GLN A 196 -10.36 -7.18 0.25
N VAL A 197 -9.84 -6.17 -0.46
CA VAL A 197 -9.00 -5.14 0.17
C VAL A 197 -9.77 -4.36 1.21
N ASP A 198 -11.00 -3.91 0.93
CA ASP A 198 -11.80 -3.17 1.90
C ASP A 198 -12.01 -3.98 3.18
N TYR A 199 -12.37 -5.26 3.02
CA TYR A 199 -12.53 -6.18 4.13
C TYR A 199 -11.23 -6.35 4.94
N ILE A 200 -10.09 -6.54 4.25
CA ILE A 200 -8.78 -6.63 4.91
C ILE A 200 -8.48 -5.36 5.70
N LEU A 201 -8.73 -4.18 5.13
CA LEU A 201 -8.45 -2.89 5.77
C LEU A 201 -9.33 -2.69 7.01
N GLN A 202 -10.61 -3.05 6.95
CA GLN A 202 -11.51 -3.01 8.11
C GLN A 202 -11.05 -3.95 9.23
N LEU A 203 -10.67 -5.18 8.87
CA LEU A 203 -10.18 -6.15 9.84
C LEU A 203 -8.80 -5.81 10.41
N SER A 204 -7.95 -5.14 9.65
CA SER A 204 -6.56 -4.83 10.05
C SER A 204 -6.45 -3.53 10.83
N PHE A 205 -7.35 -2.58 10.61
CA PHE A 205 -7.33 -1.27 11.25
C PHE A 205 -8.65 -0.97 11.96
N PRO A 206 -9.10 -1.81 12.92
CA PRO A 206 -10.39 -1.60 13.60
C PRO A 206 -10.47 -0.23 14.28
N SER A 207 -9.34 0.26 14.79
CA SER A 207 -9.17 1.58 15.43
C SER A 207 -9.55 2.78 14.55
N LEU A 208 -9.54 2.62 13.22
CA LEU A 208 -9.97 3.66 12.29
C LEU A 208 -11.49 3.68 12.05
N TYR A 209 -12.20 2.60 12.38
CA TYR A 209 -13.63 2.46 12.11
C TYR A 209 -14.48 2.48 13.38
N THR A 210 -13.88 2.26 14.55
CA THR A 210 -14.52 2.52 15.84
C THR A 210 -14.62 4.02 16.07
N LYS A 211 -15.84 4.57 15.99
CA LYS A 211 -16.14 5.91 16.50
C LYS A 211 -15.93 5.90 18.01
N THR A 212 -14.83 6.50 18.46
CA THR A 212 -14.68 6.98 19.84
C THR A 212 -15.45 8.27 20.01
#